data_AF-A0A3M4KF02-F1
#
_entry.id   AF-A0A3M4KF02-F1
#
_cell.length_a   1.000
_cell.length_b   1.000
_cell.length_c   1.000
_cell.angle_alpha   90.00
_cell.angle_beta   90.00
_cell.angle_gamma   90.00
#
_symmetry.space_group_name_H-M   'P 1'
#
loop_
_entity.id
_entity.type
_entity.pdbx_description
1 polymer ?
#
loop_
_entity_poly.entity_id
_entity_poly.type
_entity_poly.pdbx_seq_one_letter_code
_entity_poly.pdbx_strand_id
1 'polypeptide(L)'
;MLPRPASQRPPRGWLSATEPACCRRCESFTGVMSTTLKARRCPISIQVWTISPSWWPRGSTMADSVDFQLEGIDSLVGKLESITQDMKRKGGRSALRKAAQLVANKMKEGAQRIDDPETGRSIADNIALRWNGKLFKSSGDLGFRVGVLQGAVLKKGGDKSANAATPHWRLIEFGTSKMRADPFARKALADNIAEATNTFITEYEKAIDRAIKRAAKASGGA
;
A
#
# COMPACT_ATOMS: atom_id res chain seq x y z
N MET A 1 56.31 -17.96 5.70
CA MET A 1 55.64 -17.62 4.43
C MET A 1 56.23 -16.32 3.92
N LEU A 2 56.82 -16.34 2.73
CA LEU A 2 57.43 -15.18 2.06
C LEU A 2 56.36 -14.09 1.72
N PRO A 3 56.77 -12.83 1.51
CA PRO A 3 55.98 -11.64 1.87
C PRO A 3 55.02 -11.12 0.79
N ARG A 4 54.07 -10.29 1.24
CA ARG A 4 53.06 -9.56 0.45
C ARG A 4 53.67 -8.46 -0.45
N PRO A 5 53.14 -8.23 -1.66
CA PRO A 5 53.45 -7.01 -2.43
C PRO A 5 52.52 -5.83 -2.10
N ALA A 6 53.06 -4.64 -2.31
CA ALA A 6 52.65 -3.35 -1.80
C ALA A 6 51.62 -2.58 -2.67
N SER A 7 51.07 -1.55 -2.02
CA SER A 7 50.18 -0.48 -2.45
C SER A 7 50.52 0.23 -3.78
N GLN A 8 49.49 0.69 -4.49
CA GLN A 8 49.59 1.86 -5.37
C GLN A 8 48.43 2.84 -5.11
N ARG A 9 48.79 4.06 -4.68
CA ARG A 9 47.94 5.26 -4.66
C ARG A 9 48.13 6.00 -6.00
N PRO A 10 47.10 6.69 -6.52
CA PRO A 10 47.26 7.53 -7.70
C PRO A 10 47.97 8.86 -7.35
N PRO A 11 48.80 9.42 -8.26
CA PRO A 11 49.50 10.68 -8.04
C PRO A 11 48.62 11.91 -8.29
N ARG A 12 48.97 12.99 -7.58
CA ARG A 12 48.45 14.36 -7.74
C ARG A 12 49.39 15.18 -8.63
N GLY A 13 48.77 16.09 -9.39
CA GLY A 13 49.39 17.29 -9.96
C GLY A 13 49.71 17.18 -11.45
N TRP A 14 49.63 18.24 -12.25
CA TRP A 14 49.45 19.67 -12.04
C TRP A 14 49.24 20.28 -13.46
N LEU A 15 48.77 21.53 -13.51
CA LEU A 15 48.87 22.52 -14.61
C LEU A 15 47.62 22.84 -15.46
N SER A 16 47.26 24.10 -15.23
CA SER A 16 46.39 25.08 -15.87
C SER A 16 46.74 25.46 -17.31
N ALA A 17 45.72 25.78 -18.10
CA ALA A 17 45.73 26.75 -19.22
C ALA A 17 44.27 27.10 -19.56
N THR A 18 43.76 28.26 -19.10
CA THR A 18 43.49 29.47 -19.89
C THR A 18 42.34 29.37 -20.91
N GLU A 19 41.28 30.15 -20.65
CA GLU A 19 40.26 30.59 -21.62
C GLU A 19 40.88 31.27 -22.86
N PRO A 20 40.12 31.35 -23.97
CA PRO A 20 39.60 32.68 -24.31
C PRO A 20 38.12 32.70 -24.72
N ALA A 21 37.54 33.88 -24.50
CA ALA A 21 36.14 34.27 -24.69
C ALA A 21 35.73 34.54 -26.15
N CYS A 22 34.45 34.29 -26.45
CA CYS A 22 33.51 35.05 -27.33
C CYS A 22 32.35 34.09 -27.71
N CYS A 23 31.05 34.42 -27.74
CA CYS A 23 30.35 35.69 -27.73
C CYS A 23 28.89 35.44 -27.30
N ARG A 24 28.26 36.45 -26.68
CA ARG A 24 26.82 36.53 -26.33
C ARG A 24 25.94 36.42 -27.59
N ARG A 25 24.70 35.92 -27.47
CA ARG A 25 23.45 36.72 -27.50
C ARG A 25 22.18 35.82 -27.54
N CYS A 26 21.14 36.26 -26.82
CA CYS A 26 19.69 36.22 -27.05
C CYS A 26 19.18 35.50 -28.33
N GLU A 27 17.98 34.94 -28.43
CA GLU A 27 16.74 34.95 -27.66
C GLU A 27 15.82 33.88 -28.31
N SER A 28 14.90 33.39 -27.51
CA SER A 28 13.58 32.86 -27.84
C SER A 28 13.04 33.18 -29.24
N PHE A 29 12.58 32.16 -29.99
CA PHE A 29 11.60 32.39 -31.06
C PHE A 29 10.53 31.29 -31.09
N THR A 30 9.33 31.68 -30.68
CA THR A 30 8.06 31.03 -30.93
C THR A 30 7.60 31.30 -32.36
N GLY A 31 7.12 30.26 -33.05
CA GLY A 31 5.97 30.37 -33.95
C GLY A 31 6.17 30.17 -35.46
N VAL A 32 5.20 29.42 -36.01
CA VAL A 32 4.62 29.46 -37.36
C VAL A 32 4.98 28.32 -38.33
N MET A 33 3.91 27.61 -38.72
CA MET A 33 3.79 26.67 -39.82
C MET A 33 4.17 27.30 -41.16
N SER A 34 4.94 26.60 -41.98
CA SER A 34 4.74 26.66 -43.43
C SER A 34 5.22 25.39 -44.12
N THR A 35 4.30 24.84 -44.90
CA THR A 35 4.45 23.92 -46.02
C THR A 35 5.64 24.23 -46.92
N THR A 36 6.47 23.23 -47.24
CA THR A 36 6.75 22.76 -48.62
C THR A 36 7.89 21.73 -48.67
N LEU A 37 7.74 20.82 -49.64
CA LEU A 37 8.64 19.75 -50.03
C LEU A 37 10.12 20.19 -50.13
N LYS A 38 11.04 19.29 -49.74
CA LYS A 38 12.01 18.74 -50.69
C LYS A 38 12.71 17.49 -50.16
N ALA A 39 12.39 16.37 -50.79
CA ALA A 39 13.21 15.18 -50.77
C ALA A 39 14.64 15.52 -51.22
N ARG A 40 15.63 15.14 -50.42
CA ARG A 40 16.98 14.86 -50.90
C ARG A 40 17.42 13.54 -50.31
N ARG A 41 17.56 12.58 -51.22
CA ARG A 41 18.36 11.36 -51.08
C ARG A 41 19.71 11.71 -50.45
N CYS A 42 20.07 11.05 -49.37
CA CYS A 42 21.47 10.79 -49.05
C CYS A 42 21.73 9.27 -49.16
N PRO A 43 22.86 8.89 -49.77
CA PRO A 43 23.16 7.52 -50.12
C PRO A 43 23.68 6.74 -48.90
N ILE A 44 23.21 5.50 -48.84
CA ILE A 44 23.83 4.29 -48.30
C ILE A 44 25.29 4.48 -47.80
N SER A 45 25.49 4.20 -46.51
CA SER A 45 26.66 3.45 -46.04
C SER A 45 26.25 2.63 -44.82
N ILE A 46 25.98 1.36 -45.10
CA ILE A 46 25.77 0.25 -44.17
C ILE A 46 27.02 0.10 -43.30
N GLN A 47 26.88 0.25 -41.98
CA GLN A 47 27.71 -0.47 -41.01
C GLN A 47 26.77 -1.12 -40.00
N VAL A 48 26.47 -2.38 -40.27
CA VAL A 48 25.85 -3.33 -39.36
C VAL A 48 26.78 -3.50 -38.15
N TRP A 49 26.33 -3.05 -36.98
CA TRP A 49 26.86 -3.51 -35.71
C TRP A 49 25.95 -4.64 -35.21
N THR A 50 26.36 -5.87 -35.45
CA THR A 50 25.81 -7.05 -34.78
C THR A 50 26.20 -7.01 -33.31
N ILE A 51 25.29 -6.52 -32.47
CA ILE A 51 25.37 -6.71 -31.02
C ILE A 51 24.85 -8.12 -30.75
N SER A 52 25.78 -9.03 -30.43
CA SER A 52 25.51 -10.38 -29.95
C SER A 52 24.78 -10.33 -28.60
N PRO A 53 23.54 -10.86 -28.47
CA PRO A 53 22.84 -10.94 -27.20
C PRO A 53 23.02 -12.35 -26.62
N SER A 54 24.15 -12.58 -25.96
CA SER A 54 24.25 -13.66 -24.98
C SER A 54 24.65 -13.03 -23.66
N TRP A 55 24.06 -13.51 -22.56
CA TRP A 55 24.22 -13.03 -21.18
C TRP A 55 23.21 -11.99 -20.69
N TRP A 56 21.94 -12.40 -20.57
CA TRP A 56 21.05 -11.90 -19.52
C TRP A 56 20.58 -13.11 -18.69
N PRO A 57 20.91 -13.19 -17.39
CA PRO A 57 20.35 -14.21 -16.53
C PRO A 57 18.85 -13.92 -16.36
N ARG A 58 18.02 -14.83 -16.87
CA ARG A 58 16.60 -14.91 -16.53
C ARG A 58 16.52 -15.24 -15.04
N GLY A 59 16.46 -14.20 -14.22
CA GLY A 59 16.10 -14.31 -12.82
C GLY A 59 14.64 -14.74 -12.73
N SER A 60 14.43 -16.03 -12.53
CA SER A 60 13.16 -16.64 -12.16
C SER A 60 12.76 -16.12 -10.78
N THR A 61 12.03 -15.01 -10.71
CA THR A 61 11.18 -14.76 -9.54
C THR A 61 9.86 -15.44 -9.81
N MET A 62 9.64 -16.57 -9.15
CA MET A 62 8.32 -17.17 -8.98
C MET A 62 7.36 -16.06 -8.55
N ALA A 63 6.56 -15.56 -9.48
CA ALA A 63 5.27 -15.02 -9.13
C ALA A 63 4.47 -16.25 -8.71
N ASP A 64 4.44 -16.55 -7.40
CA ASP A 64 3.41 -17.39 -6.84
C ASP A 64 2.09 -16.63 -7.09
N SER A 65 1.48 -16.89 -8.24
CA SER A 65 0.07 -16.62 -8.47
C SER A 65 -0.67 -17.46 -7.45
N VAL A 66 -0.96 -16.86 -6.30
CA VAL A 66 -1.88 -17.45 -5.35
C VAL A 66 -3.24 -17.41 -6.03
N ASP A 67 -3.58 -18.51 -6.69
CA ASP A 67 -4.89 -18.75 -7.28
C ASP A 67 -5.88 -18.92 -6.13
N PHE A 68 -6.38 -17.80 -5.63
CA PHE A 68 -7.48 -17.79 -4.67
C PHE A 68 -8.76 -18.19 -5.41
N GLN A 69 -9.07 -19.49 -5.40
CA GLN A 69 -10.41 -19.98 -5.77
C GLN A 69 -11.41 -19.51 -4.71
N LEU A 70 -11.90 -18.28 -4.86
CA LEU A 70 -12.96 -17.72 -4.04
C LEU A 70 -14.30 -18.20 -4.62
N GLU A 71 -14.63 -19.48 -4.40
CA GLU A 71 -15.85 -20.16 -4.90
C GLU A 71 -17.20 -19.57 -4.40
N GLY A 72 -17.18 -18.40 -3.74
CA GLY A 72 -18.38 -17.70 -3.24
C GLY A 72 -18.56 -16.27 -3.76
N ILE A 73 -17.70 -15.80 -4.68
CA ILE A 73 -17.87 -14.45 -5.24
C ILE A 73 -18.96 -14.44 -6.31
N ASP A 74 -19.01 -15.45 -7.18
CA ASP A 74 -19.95 -15.48 -8.30
C ASP A 74 -21.40 -15.62 -7.81
N SER A 75 -21.63 -16.45 -6.79
CA SER A 75 -22.93 -16.56 -6.09
C SER A 75 -23.38 -15.23 -5.49
N LEU A 76 -22.45 -14.49 -4.89
CA LEU A 76 -22.70 -13.20 -4.27
C LEU A 76 -23.04 -12.14 -5.33
N VAL A 77 -22.30 -12.08 -6.44
CA VAL A 77 -22.53 -11.11 -7.52
C VAL A 77 -23.93 -11.28 -8.11
N GLY A 78 -24.36 -12.51 -8.39
CA GLY A 78 -25.72 -12.78 -8.89
C GLY A 78 -26.81 -12.33 -7.93
N LYS A 79 -26.64 -12.58 -6.61
CA LYS A 79 -27.58 -12.09 -5.60
C LYS A 79 -27.58 -10.56 -5.51
N LEU A 80 -26.43 -9.92 -5.66
CA LEU A 80 -26.32 -8.48 -5.61
C LEU A 80 -27.11 -7.82 -6.74
N GLU A 81 -27.04 -8.32 -7.97
CA GLU A 81 -27.79 -7.71 -9.09
C GLU A 81 -29.29 -7.61 -8.83
N SER A 82 -29.87 -8.58 -8.11
CA SER A 82 -31.29 -8.61 -7.75
C SER A 82 -31.73 -7.62 -6.66
N ILE A 83 -30.79 -6.92 -5.99
CA ILE A 83 -31.07 -6.15 -4.76
C ILE A 83 -30.85 -4.65 -4.93
N THR A 84 -31.65 -3.85 -4.21
CA THR A 84 -31.52 -2.39 -4.17
C THR A 84 -30.18 -1.93 -3.57
N GLN A 85 -29.67 -0.80 -4.07
CA GLN A 85 -28.39 -0.23 -3.64
C GLN A 85 -28.31 0.04 -2.14
N ASP A 86 -29.41 0.43 -1.49
CA ASP A 86 -29.45 0.67 -0.05
C ASP A 86 -29.23 -0.61 0.77
N MET A 87 -29.79 -1.73 0.32
CA MET A 87 -29.61 -3.02 0.97
C MET A 87 -28.18 -3.54 0.74
N LYS A 88 -27.61 -3.32 -0.46
CA LYS A 88 -26.18 -3.59 -0.73
C LYS A 88 -25.29 -2.83 0.24
N ARG A 89 -25.54 -1.54 0.43
CA ARG A 89 -24.75 -0.67 1.32
C ARG A 89 -24.86 -1.08 2.79
N LYS A 90 -26.08 -1.34 3.28
CA LYS A 90 -26.31 -1.76 4.67
C LYS A 90 -25.69 -3.13 4.95
N GLY A 91 -25.89 -4.10 4.06
CA GLY A 91 -25.31 -5.44 4.18
C GLY A 91 -23.79 -5.42 4.07
N GLY A 92 -23.25 -4.67 3.10
CA GLY A 92 -21.82 -4.54 2.87
C GLY A 92 -21.13 -3.86 4.05
N ARG A 93 -21.75 -2.84 4.65
CA ARG A 93 -21.21 -2.20 5.86
C ARG A 93 -21.15 -3.15 7.05
N SER A 94 -22.17 -3.99 7.25
CA SER A 94 -22.15 -4.97 8.34
C SER A 94 -21.08 -6.04 8.14
N ALA A 95 -20.96 -6.57 6.92
CA ALA A 95 -19.96 -7.58 6.57
C ALA A 95 -18.53 -7.02 6.68
N LEU A 96 -18.30 -5.82 6.14
CA LEU A 96 -17.01 -5.15 6.20
C LEU A 96 -16.60 -4.84 7.65
N ARG A 97 -17.55 -4.51 8.53
CA ARG A 97 -17.25 -4.35 9.97
C ARG A 97 -16.77 -5.65 10.59
N LYS A 98 -17.35 -6.80 10.24
CA LYS A 98 -16.95 -8.12 10.77
C LYS A 98 -15.55 -8.52 10.28
N ALA A 99 -15.28 -8.36 8.98
CA ALA A 99 -13.95 -8.58 8.42
C ALA A 99 -12.90 -7.66 9.05
N ALA A 100 -13.21 -6.36 9.20
CA ALA A 100 -12.30 -5.42 9.85
C ALA A 100 -12.11 -5.70 11.35
N GLN A 101 -13.11 -6.26 12.03
CA GLN A 101 -12.99 -6.68 13.44
C GLN A 101 -11.99 -7.82 13.59
N LEU A 102 -11.96 -8.77 12.65
CA LEU A 102 -10.98 -9.84 12.62
C LEU A 102 -9.56 -9.27 12.54
N VAL A 103 -9.30 -8.37 11.58
CA VAL A 103 -8.00 -7.70 11.45
C VAL A 103 -7.65 -6.91 12.72
N ALA A 104 -8.61 -6.22 13.32
CA ALA A 104 -8.39 -5.50 14.57
C ALA A 104 -8.02 -6.45 15.73
N ASN A 105 -8.64 -7.63 15.81
CA ASN A 105 -8.31 -8.63 16.82
C ASN A 105 -6.90 -9.21 16.59
N LYS A 106 -6.54 -9.54 15.36
CA LYS A 106 -5.17 -9.98 15.01
C LYS A 106 -4.12 -8.92 15.33
N MET A 107 -4.45 -7.66 15.09
CA MET A 107 -3.60 -6.54 15.46
C MET A 107 -3.47 -6.40 16.99
N LYS A 108 -4.53 -6.68 17.76
CA LYS A 108 -4.47 -6.76 19.24
C LYS A 108 -3.59 -7.89 19.73
N GLU A 109 -3.72 -9.09 19.15
CA GLU A 109 -2.86 -10.24 19.46
C GLU A 109 -1.38 -9.96 19.14
N GLY A 110 -1.11 -9.19 18.08
CA GLY A 110 0.23 -8.72 17.74
C GLY A 110 0.75 -7.67 18.73
N ALA A 111 -0.09 -6.68 19.07
CA ALA A 111 0.27 -5.62 20.00
C ALA A 111 0.55 -6.15 21.41
N GLN A 112 -0.26 -7.09 21.91
CA GLN A 112 -0.06 -7.71 23.23
C GLN A 112 1.28 -8.44 23.38
N ARG A 113 1.90 -8.88 22.28
CA ARG A 113 3.22 -9.51 22.31
C ARG A 113 4.36 -8.51 22.46
N ILE A 114 4.12 -7.25 22.08
CA ILE A 114 5.12 -6.18 22.10
C ILE A 114 4.88 -5.24 23.28
N ASP A 115 3.64 -5.13 23.74
CA ASP A 115 3.24 -4.30 24.87
C ASP A 115 4.00 -4.70 26.14
N ASP A 116 4.71 -3.73 26.71
CA ASP A 116 5.39 -3.89 27.99
C ASP A 116 4.40 -3.59 29.14
N PRO A 117 4.09 -4.57 30.01
CA PRO A 117 3.16 -4.38 31.11
C PRO A 117 3.62 -3.32 32.12
N GLU A 118 4.92 -3.00 32.19
CA GLU A 118 5.49 -2.09 33.18
C GLU A 118 5.23 -0.60 32.85
N THR A 119 5.02 -0.26 31.58
CA THR A 119 4.93 1.15 31.16
C THR A 119 3.54 1.78 31.43
N GLY A 120 2.57 0.99 31.91
CA GLY A 120 1.19 1.41 32.23
C GLY A 120 0.32 1.78 31.01
N ARG A 121 0.91 1.79 29.80
CA ARG A 121 0.22 2.09 28.54
C ARG A 121 0.16 0.85 27.67
N SER A 122 -1.02 0.50 27.21
CA SER A 122 -1.26 -0.65 26.32
C SER A 122 -1.61 -0.17 24.91
N ILE A 123 -0.85 -0.62 23.90
CA ILE A 123 -1.17 -0.40 22.49
C ILE A 123 -2.45 -1.18 22.16
N ALA A 124 -2.57 -2.41 22.65
CA ALA A 124 -3.72 -3.29 22.40
C ALA A 124 -5.07 -2.66 22.79
N ASP A 125 -5.11 -1.93 23.91
CA ASP A 125 -6.34 -1.27 24.38
C ASP A 125 -6.75 -0.09 23.49
N ASN A 126 -5.76 0.56 22.88
CA ASN A 126 -5.98 1.69 21.98
C ASN A 126 -6.31 1.25 20.55
N ILE A 127 -6.32 -0.04 20.23
CA ILE A 127 -6.71 -0.52 18.91
C ILE A 127 -8.22 -0.39 18.72
N ALA A 128 -8.61 0.42 17.73
CA ALA A 128 -10.00 0.67 17.42
C ALA A 128 -10.32 0.56 15.94
N LEU A 129 -11.56 0.17 15.70
CA LEU A 129 -12.20 0.16 14.40
C LEU A 129 -13.10 1.40 14.29
N ARG A 130 -12.89 2.22 13.26
CA ARG A 130 -13.68 3.44 13.00
C ARG A 130 -14.24 3.46 11.59
N TRP A 131 -15.48 3.91 11.47
CA TRP A 131 -16.12 4.11 10.16
C TRP A 131 -15.45 5.26 9.40
N ASN A 132 -15.18 5.06 8.11
CA ASN A 132 -14.63 6.10 7.24
C ASN A 132 -15.75 6.92 6.57
N GLY A 133 -16.33 7.85 7.34
CA GLY A 133 -17.38 8.74 6.81
C GLY A 133 -16.90 9.69 5.71
N LYS A 134 -15.61 10.03 5.68
CA LYS A 134 -15.05 10.91 4.64
C LYS A 134 -15.02 10.21 3.28
N LEU A 135 -14.53 8.96 3.24
CA LEU A 135 -14.51 8.14 2.02
C LEU A 135 -15.93 7.95 1.47
N PHE A 136 -16.86 7.60 2.36
CA PHE A 136 -18.25 7.40 1.97
C PHE A 136 -18.89 8.67 1.38
N LYS A 137 -18.56 9.86 1.90
CA LYS A 137 -19.05 11.13 1.36
C LYS A 137 -18.42 11.51 0.02
N SER A 138 -17.17 11.11 -0.23
CA SER A 138 -16.44 11.50 -1.44
C SER A 138 -16.68 10.57 -2.63
N SER A 139 -16.66 9.26 -2.42
CA SER A 139 -16.78 8.27 -3.51
C SER A 139 -18.03 7.40 -3.41
N GLY A 140 -18.69 7.37 -2.24
CA GLY A 140 -19.77 6.42 -1.96
C GLY A 140 -19.27 5.04 -1.53
N ASP A 141 -17.95 4.84 -1.46
CA ASP A 141 -17.37 3.56 -1.09
C ASP A 141 -17.46 3.28 0.41
N LEU A 142 -17.60 2.00 0.73
CA LEU A 142 -17.63 1.52 2.11
C LEU A 142 -16.20 1.29 2.60
N GLY A 143 -15.87 1.85 3.76
CA GLY A 143 -14.54 1.67 4.34
C GLY A 143 -14.54 1.79 5.85
N PHE A 144 -13.79 0.90 6.49
CA PHE A 144 -13.41 1.05 7.90
C PHE A 144 -11.92 1.34 8.01
N ARG A 145 -11.55 2.09 9.04
CA ARG A 145 -10.18 2.35 9.45
C ARG A 145 -9.92 1.50 10.68
N VAL A 146 -8.85 0.73 10.62
CA VAL A 146 -8.32 -0.01 11.76
C VAL A 146 -7.00 0.65 12.13
N GLY A 147 -6.84 1.02 13.39
CA GLY A 147 -5.63 1.69 13.83
C GLY A 147 -5.62 1.95 15.33
N VAL A 148 -4.54 2.60 15.78
CA VAL A 148 -4.35 2.95 17.18
C VAL A 148 -4.93 4.34 17.46
N LEU A 149 -5.74 4.45 18.51
CA LEU A 149 -6.34 5.68 18.99
C LEU A 149 -5.28 6.65 19.53
N GLN A 150 -5.67 7.93 19.69
CA GLN A 150 -4.84 9.02 20.19
C GLN A 150 -3.63 9.42 19.32
N GLY A 151 -3.39 8.69 18.22
CA GLY A 151 -2.37 9.03 17.22
C GLY A 151 -0.94 8.77 17.69
N ALA A 152 0.02 9.28 16.93
CA ALA A 152 1.46 9.03 17.13
C ALA A 152 2.23 10.28 17.62
N VAL A 153 1.53 11.26 18.19
CA VAL A 153 2.16 12.53 18.59
C VAL A 153 2.83 12.36 19.96
N LEU A 154 4.16 12.46 19.98
CA LEU A 154 4.96 12.44 21.19
C LEU A 154 4.79 13.77 21.94
N LYS A 155 3.78 13.86 22.82
CA LYS A 155 3.63 14.99 23.75
C LYS A 155 4.56 14.80 24.95
N LYS A 156 5.31 15.86 25.32
CA LYS A 156 6.07 15.87 26.58
C LYS A 156 5.09 15.80 27.76
N GLY A 157 5.37 14.95 28.74
CA GLY A 157 4.54 14.81 29.95
C GLY A 157 3.21 14.08 29.74
N GLY A 158 3.08 13.22 28.72
CA GLY A 158 1.84 12.49 28.48
C GLY A 158 1.45 11.56 29.64
N ASP A 159 0.15 11.34 29.82
CA ASP A 159 -0.40 10.49 30.86
C ASP A 159 -0.02 9.02 30.67
N LYS A 160 0.18 8.29 31.77
CA LYS A 160 0.44 6.84 31.78
C LYS A 160 -0.78 6.03 32.26
N SER A 161 -1.96 6.65 32.31
CA SER A 161 -3.20 5.97 32.69
C SER A 161 -3.65 4.98 31.61
N ALA A 162 -4.52 4.05 32.00
CA ALA A 162 -5.20 3.17 31.04
C ALA A 162 -5.92 4.01 29.96
N ASN A 163 -5.82 3.59 28.69
CA ASN A 163 -6.33 4.32 27.51
C ASN A 163 -5.67 5.68 27.22
N ALA A 164 -4.57 6.01 27.89
CA ALA A 164 -3.76 7.17 27.50
C ALA A 164 -3.11 6.96 26.12
N ALA A 165 -2.66 8.07 25.53
CA ALA A 165 -2.01 8.04 24.23
C ALA A 165 -0.76 7.15 24.25
N THR A 166 -0.62 6.28 23.24
CA THR A 166 0.51 5.36 23.06
C THR A 166 1.43 5.78 21.91
N PRO A 167 2.03 6.97 21.91
CA PRO A 167 2.73 7.49 20.72
C PRO A 167 3.91 6.63 20.25
N HIS A 168 4.42 5.73 21.11
CA HIS A 168 5.50 4.81 20.80
C HIS A 168 5.12 3.68 19.81
N TRP A 169 3.82 3.39 19.59
CA TRP A 169 3.40 2.33 18.64
C TRP A 169 3.98 2.52 17.22
N ARG A 170 4.15 3.78 16.80
CA ARG A 170 4.72 4.12 15.48
C ARG A 170 6.20 3.77 15.38
N LEU A 171 6.94 3.94 16.47
CA LEU A 171 8.38 3.65 16.51
C LEU A 171 8.63 2.15 16.39
N ILE A 172 7.74 1.34 16.97
CA ILE A 172 7.73 -0.12 16.84
C ILE A 172 7.40 -0.52 15.40
N GLU A 173 6.29 -0.02 14.83
CA GLU A 173 5.81 -0.42 13.50
C GLU A 173 6.77 -0.06 12.35
N PHE A 174 7.42 1.10 12.42
CA PHE A 174 8.30 1.59 11.34
C PHE A 174 9.78 1.48 11.65
N GLY A 175 10.15 1.27 12.92
CA GLY A 175 11.54 1.35 13.37
C GLY A 175 12.07 2.78 13.43
N THR A 176 13.30 2.91 13.90
CA THR A 176 14.07 4.17 13.95
C THR A 176 15.51 3.90 13.52
N SER A 177 16.35 4.93 13.42
CA SER A 177 17.78 4.74 13.12
C SER A 177 18.51 3.85 14.14
N LYS A 178 17.98 3.70 15.35
CA LYS A 178 18.57 2.93 16.45
C LYS A 178 17.82 1.63 16.78
N MET A 179 16.69 1.35 16.11
CA MET A 179 15.81 0.24 16.45
C MET A 179 15.21 -0.34 15.17
N ARG A 180 15.29 -1.66 15.00
CA ARG A 180 14.63 -2.36 13.89
C ARG A 180 13.11 -2.26 14.03
N ALA A 181 12.40 -2.19 12.91
CA ALA A 181 10.95 -2.26 12.88
C ALA A 181 10.45 -3.65 13.28
N ASP A 182 9.45 -3.69 14.16
CA ASP A 182 8.68 -4.88 14.50
C ASP A 182 7.20 -4.65 14.12
N PRO A 183 6.83 -4.93 12.85
CA PRO A 183 5.52 -4.60 12.33
C PRO A 183 4.45 -5.55 12.86
N PHE A 184 3.50 -5.03 13.64
CA PHE A 184 2.34 -5.78 14.11
C PHE A 184 1.10 -5.48 13.27
N ALA A 185 0.91 -4.23 12.84
CA ALA A 185 -0.26 -3.81 12.07
C ALA A 185 -0.18 -4.26 10.62
N ARG A 186 0.97 -4.06 9.96
CA ARG A 186 1.18 -4.53 8.59
C ARG A 186 1.12 -6.05 8.49
N LYS A 187 1.70 -6.74 9.48
CA LYS A 187 1.68 -8.21 9.56
C LYS A 187 0.27 -8.74 9.80
N ALA A 188 -0.48 -8.13 10.71
CA ALA A 188 -1.88 -8.50 10.96
C ALA A 188 -2.75 -8.40 9.71
N LEU A 189 -2.51 -7.41 8.83
CA LEU A 189 -3.20 -7.33 7.54
C LEU A 189 -2.69 -8.39 6.55
N ALA A 190 -1.38 -8.44 6.32
CA ALA A 190 -0.77 -9.27 5.29
C ALA A 190 -1.03 -10.77 5.49
N ASP A 191 -0.93 -11.25 6.72
CA ASP A 191 -1.09 -12.68 7.04
C ASP A 191 -2.56 -13.12 7.00
N ASN A 192 -3.52 -12.20 7.11
CA ASN A 192 -4.95 -12.50 7.27
C ASN A 192 -5.84 -11.97 6.12
N ILE A 193 -5.26 -11.64 4.96
CA ILE A 193 -6.02 -11.12 3.80
C ILE A 193 -7.09 -12.14 3.36
N ALA A 194 -6.71 -13.41 3.24
CA ALA A 194 -7.62 -14.47 2.83
C ALA A 194 -8.76 -14.67 3.84
N GLU A 195 -8.43 -14.74 5.13
CA GLU A 195 -9.42 -14.92 6.20
C GLU A 195 -10.40 -13.73 6.29
N ALA A 196 -9.89 -12.50 6.17
CA ALA A 196 -10.71 -11.29 6.16
C ALA A 196 -11.64 -11.25 4.93
N THR A 197 -11.16 -11.68 3.77
CA THR A 197 -11.93 -11.75 2.52
C THR A 197 -13.04 -12.80 2.61
N ASN A 198 -12.73 -14.00 3.11
CA ASN A 198 -13.70 -15.08 3.32
C ASN A 198 -14.76 -14.67 4.36
N THR A 199 -14.35 -14.03 5.46
CA THR A 199 -15.28 -13.50 6.47
C THR A 199 -16.20 -12.43 5.86
N PHE A 200 -15.66 -11.58 4.98
CA PHE A 200 -16.47 -10.59 4.27
C PHE A 200 -17.52 -11.26 3.38
N ILE A 201 -17.12 -12.19 2.51
CA ILE A 201 -18.03 -12.89 1.59
C ILE A 201 -19.15 -13.58 2.38
N THR A 202 -18.79 -14.41 3.36
CA THR A 202 -19.76 -15.19 4.15
C THR A 202 -20.72 -14.32 4.95
N GLU A 203 -20.24 -13.25 5.60
CA GLU A 203 -21.11 -12.34 6.33
C GLU A 203 -21.97 -11.47 5.40
N TYR A 204 -21.49 -11.19 4.19
CA TYR A 204 -22.24 -10.42 3.23
C TYR A 204 -23.36 -11.24 2.60
N GLU A 205 -23.10 -12.50 2.23
CA GLU A 205 -24.14 -13.45 1.79
C GLU A 205 -25.23 -13.59 2.85
N LYS A 206 -24.86 -13.79 4.12
CA LYS A 206 -25.83 -13.83 5.23
C LYS A 206 -26.64 -12.54 5.35
N ALA A 207 -26.01 -11.38 5.16
CA ALA A 207 -26.70 -10.10 5.23
C ALA A 207 -27.69 -9.91 4.07
N ILE A 208 -27.32 -10.37 2.87
CA ILE A 208 -28.16 -10.40 1.68
C ILE A 208 -29.35 -11.34 1.86
N ASP A 209 -29.13 -12.57 2.33
CA ASP A 209 -30.22 -13.53 2.54
C ASP A 209 -31.22 -13.00 3.59
N ARG A 210 -30.74 -12.35 4.65
CA ARG A 210 -31.58 -11.67 5.64
C ARG A 210 -32.34 -10.49 5.03
N ALA A 211 -31.73 -9.77 4.10
CA ALA A 211 -32.35 -8.67 3.38
C ALA A 211 -33.52 -9.16 2.51
N ILE A 212 -33.30 -10.21 1.72
CA ILE A 212 -34.32 -10.83 0.86
C ILE A 212 -35.48 -11.36 1.72
N LYS A 213 -35.19 -12.08 2.80
CA LYS A 213 -36.22 -12.57 3.73
C LYS A 213 -37.07 -11.44 4.33
N ARG A 214 -36.45 -10.31 4.68
CA ARG A 214 -37.17 -9.13 5.19
C ARG A 214 -38.02 -8.47 4.11
N ALA A 215 -37.51 -8.37 2.89
CA ALA A 215 -38.27 -7.81 1.76
C ALA A 215 -39.49 -8.68 1.43
N ALA A 216 -39.31 -10.01 1.34
CA ALA A 216 -40.41 -10.96 1.12
C ALA A 216 -41.47 -10.91 2.24
N LYS A 217 -41.05 -10.78 3.51
CA LYS A 217 -41.98 -10.59 4.63
C LYS A 217 -42.74 -9.26 4.55
N ALA A 218 -42.09 -8.19 4.10
CA ALA A 218 -42.73 -6.89 3.94
C ALA A 218 -43.74 -6.85 2.79
N SER A 219 -43.52 -7.63 1.71
CA SER A 219 -44.45 -7.74 0.58
C SER A 219 -45.58 -8.76 0.79
N GLY A 220 -45.35 -9.80 1.59
CA GLY A 220 -46.35 -10.84 1.91
C GLY A 220 -47.14 -10.59 3.20
N GLY A 221 -47.05 -9.39 3.78
CA GLY A 221 -47.75 -8.99 4.99
C GLY A 221 -49.03 -8.22 4.69
N ALA A 222 -50.05 -8.94 4.27
CA ALA A 222 -51.47 -8.63 4.45
C ALA A 222 -52.12 -9.86 5.11
#